data_AF-A0A6P7XDL4-F1
#
_entry.id   AF-A0A6P7XDL4-F1
#
_cell.length_a   1.000
_cell.length_b   1.000
_cell.length_c   1.000
_cell.angle_alpha   90.00
_cell.angle_beta   90.00
_cell.angle_gamma   90.00
#
_symmetry.space_group_name_H-M   'P 1'
#
loop_
_entity.id
_entity.type
_entity.pdbx_description
1 polymer ?
#
loop_
_entity_poly.entity_id
_entity_poly.type
_entity_poly.pdbx_seq_one_letter_code
_entity_poly.pdbx_strand_id
1 'polypeptide(L)'
;MENYKKTKVIEKPSPSLFTGLPQDITDMKVKDGSKIRNLMGYAISKMESDSVRQILFSGSGKAVGKAITCVEIMKRKVKGLHQITKVVFRQIEEMWEPIVPEVGLETLSVKRNIPAICILLSKDPLNTQEPGYQAPGSFDALWLQALKEESQGQKKRKQGGGRGGSKGGKHARSTGGFREAPKKS
;
A
#
# COMPACT_ATOMS: atom_id res chain seq x y z
N MET A 1 8.93 -24.38 15.10
CA MET A 1 8.92 -25.65 14.32
C MET A 1 10.30 -25.79 13.70
N GLU A 2 11.24 -26.37 14.42
CA GLU A 2 12.65 -26.42 14.02
C GLU A 2 12.93 -27.50 12.96
N ASN A 3 12.05 -28.50 12.84
CA ASN A 3 12.20 -29.64 11.94
C ASN A 3 11.33 -29.60 10.68
N TYR A 4 10.62 -28.49 10.41
CA TYR A 4 9.65 -28.40 9.32
C TYR A 4 9.86 -27.17 8.46
N LYS A 5 9.67 -27.32 7.15
CA LYS A 5 9.69 -26.24 6.17
C LYS A 5 8.30 -26.08 5.56
N LYS A 6 7.82 -24.83 5.53
CA LYS A 6 6.57 -24.47 4.85
C LYS A 6 6.74 -24.62 3.34
N THR A 7 5.91 -25.44 2.72
CA THR A 7 5.98 -25.73 1.27
C THR A 7 4.84 -25.11 0.49
N LYS A 8 3.64 -25.04 1.09
CA LYS A 8 2.44 -24.55 0.40
C LYS A 8 1.55 -23.71 1.31
N VAL A 9 0.88 -22.73 0.73
CA VAL A 9 -0.23 -22.00 1.35
C VAL A 9 -1.43 -22.10 0.46
N ILE A 10 -2.56 -22.54 1.00
CA ILE A 10 -3.84 -22.65 0.31
C ILE A 10 -4.81 -21.71 0.99
N GLU A 11 -5.38 -20.76 0.25
CA GLU A 11 -6.47 -19.93 0.73
C GLU A 11 -7.78 -20.71 0.60
N LYS A 12 -8.55 -20.80 1.70
CA LYS A 12 -9.88 -21.42 1.63
C LYS A 12 -10.88 -20.45 1.00
N PRO A 13 -11.86 -20.95 0.21
CA PRO A 13 -12.93 -20.12 -0.30
C PRO A 13 -13.66 -19.42 0.85
N SER A 14 -13.89 -18.12 0.70
CA SER A 14 -14.70 -17.32 1.63
C SER A 14 -16.00 -16.88 0.95
N PRO A 15 -17.12 -16.78 1.68
CA PRO A 15 -18.36 -16.25 1.12
C PRO A 15 -18.18 -14.80 0.65
N SER A 16 -19.02 -14.39 -0.30
CA SER A 16 -19.07 -13.00 -0.77
C SER A 16 -19.44 -12.06 0.37
N LEU A 17 -18.62 -11.05 0.61
CA LEU A 17 -18.81 -10.09 1.73
C LEU A 17 -19.82 -8.98 1.41
N PHE A 18 -20.19 -8.86 0.14
CA PHE A 18 -21.12 -7.85 -0.36
C PHE A 18 -22.29 -8.56 -1.02
N THR A 19 -23.49 -8.13 -0.68
CA THR A 19 -24.75 -8.63 -1.23
C THR A 19 -25.22 -7.75 -2.37
N GLY A 20 -25.94 -8.32 -3.34
CA GLY A 20 -26.52 -7.54 -4.44
C GLY A 20 -25.50 -6.94 -5.42
N LEU A 21 -24.29 -7.48 -5.49
CA LEU A 21 -23.32 -7.07 -6.49
C LEU A 21 -23.70 -7.62 -7.88
N PRO A 22 -23.41 -6.87 -8.97
CA PRO A 22 -23.51 -7.38 -10.33
C PRO A 22 -22.69 -8.66 -10.52
N GLN A 23 -23.20 -9.61 -11.30
CA GLN A 23 -22.55 -10.90 -11.52
C GLN A 23 -21.22 -10.78 -12.29
N ASP A 24 -21.07 -9.71 -13.08
CA ASP A 24 -19.92 -9.37 -13.89
C ASP A 24 -19.01 -8.31 -13.24
N ILE A 25 -19.17 -8.08 -11.93
CA ILE A 25 -18.34 -7.10 -11.21
C ILE A 25 -16.85 -7.40 -11.39
N THR A 26 -16.08 -6.35 -11.66
CA THR A 26 -14.62 -6.46 -11.75
C THR A 26 -14.04 -6.63 -10.33
N ASP A 27 -13.50 -7.81 -10.02
CA ASP A 27 -12.83 -8.13 -8.74
C ASP A 27 -11.30 -8.12 -8.88
N MET A 28 -10.68 -7.07 -8.37
CA MET A 28 -9.24 -6.86 -8.35
C MET A 28 -8.61 -7.52 -7.12
N LYS A 29 -8.15 -8.76 -7.30
CA LYS A 29 -7.43 -9.53 -6.26
C LYS A 29 -5.97 -9.10 -6.16
N VAL A 30 -5.65 -8.33 -5.13
CA VAL A 30 -4.30 -7.84 -4.84
C VAL A 30 -3.53 -8.88 -4.02
N LYS A 31 -2.38 -9.32 -4.53
CA LYS A 31 -1.48 -10.27 -3.90
C LYS A 31 -0.14 -9.62 -3.54
N ASP A 32 0.65 -10.31 -2.73
CA ASP A 32 2.00 -9.86 -2.34
C ASP A 32 2.92 -9.66 -3.56
N GLY A 33 2.79 -10.51 -4.58
CA GLY A 33 3.52 -10.37 -5.85
C GLY A 33 2.94 -9.34 -6.83
N SER A 34 1.73 -8.80 -6.61
CA SER A 34 1.07 -7.92 -7.57
C SER A 34 1.86 -6.63 -7.79
N LYS A 35 1.99 -6.22 -9.05
CA LYS A 35 2.59 -4.93 -9.44
C LYS A 35 1.48 -3.88 -9.53
N ILE A 36 1.55 -2.87 -8.66
CA ILE A 36 0.52 -1.81 -8.55
C ILE A 36 0.27 -1.16 -9.92
N ARG A 37 1.32 -0.81 -10.67
CA ARG A 37 1.19 -0.19 -11.99
C ARG A 37 0.31 -1.01 -12.94
N ASN A 38 0.49 -2.33 -12.98
CA ASN A 38 -0.27 -3.21 -13.88
C ASN A 38 -1.72 -3.31 -13.43
N LEU A 39 -1.97 -3.52 -12.13
CA LEU A 39 -3.33 -3.57 -11.58
C LEU A 39 -4.09 -2.27 -11.85
N MET A 40 -3.44 -1.13 -11.58
CA MET A 40 -4.07 0.17 -11.72
C MET A 40 -4.29 0.56 -13.17
N GLY A 41 -3.39 0.21 -14.10
CA GLY A 41 -3.60 0.46 -15.52
C GLY A 41 -4.89 -0.18 -16.04
N TYR A 42 -5.13 -1.44 -15.68
CA TYR A 42 -6.37 -2.14 -16.02
C TYR A 42 -7.58 -1.57 -15.27
N ALA A 43 -7.50 -1.44 -13.95
CA ALA A 43 -8.64 -1.05 -13.13
C ALA A 43 -9.13 0.38 -13.43
N ILE A 44 -8.21 1.33 -13.64
CA ILE A 44 -8.56 2.71 -13.99
C ILE A 44 -9.23 2.74 -15.35
N SER A 45 -8.65 2.09 -16.37
CA SER A 45 -9.26 2.03 -17.71
C SER A 45 -10.68 1.43 -17.68
N LYS A 46 -10.91 0.42 -16.83
CA LYS A 46 -12.26 -0.12 -16.60
C LYS A 46 -13.19 0.90 -15.96
N MET A 47 -12.78 1.52 -14.85
CA MET A 47 -13.61 2.49 -14.11
C MET A 47 -13.81 3.81 -14.85
N GLU A 48 -12.98 4.17 -15.82
CA GLU A 48 -13.22 5.32 -16.71
C GLU A 48 -14.36 5.07 -17.69
N SER A 49 -14.66 3.81 -18.04
CA SER A 49 -15.83 3.46 -18.85
C SER A 49 -17.13 3.68 -18.07
N ASP A 50 -18.14 4.26 -18.71
CA ASP A 50 -19.47 4.44 -18.11
C ASP A 50 -20.22 3.14 -17.84
N SER A 51 -19.87 2.08 -18.57
CA SER A 51 -20.41 0.72 -18.38
C SER A 51 -20.04 0.11 -17.03
N VAL A 52 -18.89 0.49 -16.46
CA VAL A 52 -18.43 -0.01 -15.17
C VAL A 52 -18.79 0.99 -14.09
N ARG A 53 -19.77 0.62 -13.27
CA ARG A 53 -20.25 1.43 -12.15
C ARG A 53 -19.57 1.10 -10.83
N GLN A 54 -19.06 -0.12 -10.70
CA GLN A 54 -18.53 -0.68 -9.46
C GLN A 54 -17.29 -1.53 -9.71
N ILE A 55 -16.36 -1.50 -8.75
CA ILE A 55 -15.17 -2.35 -8.75
C ILE A 55 -14.84 -2.77 -7.31
N LEU A 56 -14.40 -4.01 -7.16
CA LEU A 56 -13.97 -4.56 -5.88
C LEU A 56 -12.45 -4.66 -5.84
N PHE A 57 -11.85 -4.29 -4.71
CA PHE A 57 -10.44 -4.58 -4.41
C PHE A 57 -10.37 -5.49 -3.19
N SER A 58 -9.62 -6.57 -3.27
CA SER A 58 -9.40 -7.48 -2.15
C SER A 58 -7.92 -7.74 -1.92
N GLY A 59 -7.51 -7.85 -0.65
CA GLY A 59 -6.14 -8.17 -0.29
C GLY A 59 -6.08 -8.82 1.09
N SER A 60 -5.18 -9.78 1.26
CA SER A 60 -5.02 -10.56 2.49
C SER A 60 -3.56 -10.63 2.94
N GLY A 61 -3.35 -10.75 4.25
CA GLY A 61 -2.02 -10.78 4.87
C GLY A 61 -1.16 -9.60 4.43
N LYS A 62 0.01 -9.89 3.86
CA LYS A 62 0.97 -8.86 3.40
C LYS A 62 0.41 -7.95 2.28
N ALA A 63 -0.63 -8.37 1.58
CA ALA A 63 -1.21 -7.60 0.48
C ALA A 63 -2.22 -6.53 0.93
N VAL A 64 -2.64 -6.52 2.21
CA VAL A 64 -3.64 -5.57 2.74
C VAL A 64 -3.24 -4.12 2.46
N GLY A 65 -2.02 -3.72 2.83
CA GLY A 65 -1.54 -2.36 2.60
C GLY A 65 -1.46 -1.98 1.12
N LYS A 66 -1.19 -2.95 0.25
CA LYS A 66 -1.16 -2.76 -1.20
C LYS A 66 -2.57 -2.55 -1.77
N ALA A 67 -3.55 -3.30 -1.28
CA ALA A 67 -4.95 -3.13 -1.68
C ALA A 67 -5.47 -1.73 -1.34
N ILE A 68 -5.16 -1.24 -0.13
CA ILE A 68 -5.47 0.14 0.29
C ILE A 68 -4.79 1.14 -0.65
N THR A 69 -3.49 0.99 -0.91
CA THR A 69 -2.76 1.85 -1.85
C THR A 69 -3.42 1.90 -3.24
N CYS A 70 -3.87 0.76 -3.78
CA CYS A 70 -4.58 0.70 -5.05
C CYS A 70 -5.88 1.51 -5.03
N VAL A 71 -6.68 1.35 -3.97
CA VAL A 71 -7.93 2.11 -3.77
C VAL A 71 -7.66 3.62 -3.67
N GLU A 72 -6.64 4.04 -2.92
CA GLU A 72 -6.30 5.46 -2.79
C GLU A 72 -5.73 6.06 -4.09
N ILE A 73 -5.08 5.26 -4.94
CA ILE A 73 -4.73 5.69 -6.30
C ILE A 73 -6.00 5.84 -7.15
N MET A 74 -6.92 4.87 -7.10
CA MET A 74 -8.16 4.89 -7.86
C MET A 74 -8.97 6.15 -7.57
N LYS A 75 -9.23 6.47 -6.29
CA LYS A 75 -10.03 7.65 -5.89
C LYS A 75 -9.40 8.98 -6.30
N ARG A 76 -8.09 9.03 -6.48
CA ARG A 76 -7.40 10.23 -7.00
C ARG A 76 -7.59 10.40 -8.50
N LYS A 77 -7.66 9.29 -9.24
CA LYS A 77 -7.81 9.26 -10.70
C LYS A 77 -9.25 9.37 -11.14
N VAL A 78 -10.16 8.68 -10.46
CA VAL A 78 -11.60 8.70 -10.70
C VAL A 78 -12.25 9.35 -9.47
N LYS A 79 -12.70 10.59 -9.64
CA LYS A 79 -13.35 11.38 -8.60
C LYS A 79 -14.81 10.91 -8.42
N GLY A 80 -15.41 11.26 -7.28
CA GLY A 80 -16.83 10.96 -7.02
C GLY A 80 -17.13 9.53 -6.56
N LEU A 81 -16.12 8.74 -6.20
CA LEU A 81 -16.34 7.34 -5.79
C LEU A 81 -16.79 7.23 -4.33
N HIS A 82 -17.93 6.56 -4.12
CA HIS A 82 -18.37 6.04 -2.83
C HIS A 82 -17.58 4.79 -2.48
N GLN A 83 -17.31 4.58 -1.19
CA GLN A 83 -16.53 3.45 -0.71
C GLN A 83 -17.27 2.71 0.40
N ILE A 84 -17.20 1.38 0.41
CA ILE A 84 -17.49 0.54 1.58
C ILE A 84 -16.28 -0.37 1.82
N THR A 85 -15.75 -0.36 3.04
CA THR A 85 -14.61 -1.18 3.45
C THR A 85 -15.00 -2.22 4.48
N LYS A 86 -14.74 -3.49 4.17
CA LYS A 86 -14.95 -4.62 5.09
C LYS A 86 -13.61 -5.25 5.44
N VAL A 87 -13.34 -5.36 6.74
CA VAL A 87 -12.17 -6.06 7.28
C VAL A 87 -12.63 -7.37 7.88
N VAL A 88 -12.00 -8.47 7.50
CA VAL A 88 -12.37 -9.83 7.93
C VAL A 88 -11.12 -10.67 8.16
N PHE A 89 -11.29 -11.83 8.77
CA PHE A 89 -10.29 -12.89 8.73
C PHE A 89 -10.60 -13.86 7.60
N ARG A 90 -9.55 -14.30 6.90
CA ARG A 90 -9.62 -15.44 5.97
C ARG A 90 -8.79 -16.58 6.50
N GLN A 91 -9.32 -17.79 6.38
CA GLN A 91 -8.60 -18.99 6.77
C GLN A 91 -7.68 -19.45 5.63
N ILE A 92 -6.41 -19.61 5.95
CA ILE A 92 -5.42 -20.27 5.11
C ILE A 92 -5.02 -21.60 5.73
N GLU A 93 -4.59 -22.52 4.87
CA GLU A 93 -4.02 -23.80 5.24
C GLU A 93 -2.57 -23.82 4.76
N GLU A 94 -1.64 -23.96 5.70
CA GLU A 94 -0.21 -24.05 5.43
C GLU A 94 0.23 -25.51 5.53
N MET A 95 0.84 -26.02 4.46
CA MET A 95 1.46 -27.35 4.44
C MET A 95 2.92 -27.22 4.82
N TRP A 96 3.35 -28.09 5.72
CA TRP A 96 4.71 -28.12 6.26
C TRP A 96 5.27 -29.53 6.12
N GLU A 97 6.39 -29.64 5.42
CA GLU A 97 7.09 -30.91 5.21
C GLU A 97 8.29 -31.02 6.16
N PRO A 98 8.63 -32.23 6.64
CA PRO A 98 9.85 -32.45 7.41
C PRO A 98 11.09 -32.02 6.62
N ILE A 99 12.05 -31.39 7.30
CA ILE A 99 13.33 -30.99 6.69
C ILE A 99 14.19 -32.23 6.39
N VAL A 100 14.10 -33.27 7.22
CA VAL A 100 14.82 -34.53 7.06
C VAL A 100 13.79 -35.67 6.89
N PRO A 101 13.56 -36.17 5.65
CA PRO A 101 12.56 -37.21 5.37
C PRO A 101 12.85 -38.55 6.08
N GLU A 102 14.13 -38.84 6.32
CA GLU A 102 14.62 -40.11 6.90
C GLU A 102 14.24 -40.30 8.38
N VAL A 103 13.81 -39.23 9.06
CA VAL A 103 13.39 -39.26 10.47
C VAL A 103 11.95 -39.80 10.61
N GLY A 104 11.28 -40.12 9.49
CA GLY A 104 9.93 -40.70 9.51
C GLY A 104 8.85 -39.74 10.02
N LEU A 105 9.09 -38.43 9.97
CA LEU A 105 8.11 -37.41 10.36
C LEU A 105 7.02 -37.25 9.30
N GLU A 106 5.79 -36.94 9.72
CA GLU A 106 4.64 -36.75 8.83
C GLU A 106 4.49 -35.29 8.39
N THR A 107 3.91 -35.07 7.20
CA THR A 107 3.54 -33.73 6.73
C THR A 107 2.44 -33.12 7.60
N LEU A 108 2.63 -31.87 8.03
CA LEU A 108 1.66 -31.16 8.86
C LEU A 108 0.81 -30.18 8.05
N SER A 109 -0.48 -30.11 8.36
CA SER A 109 -1.38 -29.07 7.90
C SER A 109 -1.77 -28.15 9.05
N VAL A 110 -1.48 -26.85 8.90
CA VAL A 110 -1.76 -25.83 9.92
C VAL A 110 -2.76 -24.82 9.36
N LYS A 111 -3.92 -24.70 10.01
CA LYS A 111 -4.93 -23.69 9.70
C LYS A 111 -4.60 -22.39 10.45
N ARG A 112 -4.61 -21.26 9.74
CA ARG A 112 -4.39 -19.93 10.31
C ARG A 112 -5.40 -18.92 9.79
N ASN A 113 -5.82 -18.01 10.64
CA ASN A 113 -6.60 -16.84 10.24
C ASN A 113 -5.65 -15.69 9.92
N ILE A 114 -5.76 -15.14 8.72
CA ILE A 114 -5.03 -13.95 8.30
C ILE A 114 -5.98 -12.78 8.10
N PRO A 115 -5.56 -11.54 8.44
CA PRO A 115 -6.37 -10.37 8.17
C PRO A 115 -6.54 -10.19 6.67
N ALA A 116 -7.74 -9.80 6.26
CA ALA A 116 -8.07 -9.48 4.89
C ALA A 116 -8.95 -8.23 4.85
N ILE A 117 -8.82 -7.49 3.76
CA ILE A 117 -9.61 -6.31 3.47
C ILE A 117 -10.30 -6.49 2.13
N CYS A 118 -11.55 -6.06 2.04
CA CYS A 118 -12.30 -5.99 0.79
C CYS A 118 -12.96 -4.61 0.72
N ILE A 119 -12.73 -3.92 -0.39
CA ILE A 119 -13.14 -2.52 -0.56
C ILE A 119 -13.94 -2.44 -1.86
N LEU A 120 -15.21 -2.07 -1.74
CA LEU A 120 -16.06 -1.73 -2.87
C LEU A 120 -15.92 -0.24 -3.17
N LEU A 121 -15.70 0.09 -4.43
CA LEU A 121 -15.80 1.45 -4.94
C LEU A 121 -16.97 1.53 -5.94
N SER A 122 -17.79 2.57 -5.83
CA SER A 122 -18.93 2.80 -6.72
C SER A 122 -19.03 4.24 -7.18
N LYS A 123 -19.40 4.44 -8.45
CA LYS A 123 -19.81 5.76 -8.97
C LYS A 123 -21.20 6.17 -8.48
N ASP A 124 -22.01 5.21 -8.08
CA ASP A 124 -23.38 5.42 -7.62
C ASP A 124 -23.40 5.48 -6.08
N PRO A 125 -24.37 6.19 -5.48
CA PRO A 125 -24.50 6.25 -4.04
C PRO A 125 -24.65 4.86 -3.39
N LEU A 126 -23.92 4.65 -2.31
CA LEU A 126 -24.01 3.46 -1.47
C LEU A 126 -24.76 3.79 -0.17
N ASN A 127 -25.22 2.77 0.55
CA ASN A 127 -25.87 2.95 1.85
C ASN A 127 -24.91 3.62 2.84
N THR A 128 -25.24 4.85 3.26
CA THR A 128 -24.43 5.65 4.19
C THR A 128 -24.41 5.08 5.61
N GLN A 129 -25.39 4.24 5.95
CA GLN A 129 -25.49 3.60 7.26
C GLN A 129 -24.71 2.27 7.33
N GLU A 130 -24.19 1.77 6.21
CA GLU A 130 -23.37 0.55 6.20
C GLU A 130 -22.03 0.82 6.93
N PRO A 131 -21.63 -0.02 7.90
CA PRO A 131 -20.33 0.08 8.52
C PRO A 131 -19.20 0.06 7.49
N GLY A 132 -18.26 1.00 7.64
CA GLY A 132 -17.15 1.15 6.71
C GLY A 132 -17.48 1.95 5.45
N TYR A 133 -18.66 2.56 5.37
CA TYR A 133 -18.98 3.56 4.35
C TYR A 133 -18.08 4.80 4.47
N GLN A 134 -17.67 5.32 3.32
CA GLN A 134 -16.94 6.58 3.19
C GLN A 134 -17.43 7.35 1.95
N ALA A 135 -17.83 8.60 2.16
CA ALA A 135 -18.32 9.49 1.11
C ALA A 135 -17.20 9.94 0.14
N PRO A 136 -17.54 10.26 -1.12
CA PRO A 136 -16.60 10.83 -2.07
C PRO A 136 -15.93 12.10 -1.53
N GLY A 137 -14.67 12.34 -1.90
CA GLY A 137 -13.94 13.57 -1.55
C GLY A 137 -13.45 13.68 -0.11
N SER A 138 -13.88 12.79 0.80
CA SER A 138 -13.39 12.72 2.19
C SER A 138 -11.87 12.62 2.34
N PHE A 139 -11.18 12.09 1.32
CA PHE A 139 -9.72 12.03 1.27
C PHE A 139 -9.04 13.41 1.16
N ASP A 140 -9.59 14.31 0.34
CA ASP A 140 -8.93 15.59 0.03
C ASP A 140 -8.87 16.47 1.29
N ALA A 141 -9.87 16.41 2.17
CA ALA A 141 -9.90 17.14 3.45
C ALA A 141 -8.79 16.69 4.41
N LEU A 142 -8.57 15.37 4.57
CA LEU A 142 -7.57 14.83 5.49
C LEU A 142 -6.14 15.09 5.02
N TRP A 143 -5.89 15.01 3.71
CA TRP A 143 -4.56 15.29 3.14
C TRP A 143 -4.20 16.78 3.17
N LEU A 144 -5.16 17.67 2.86
CA LEU A 144 -4.95 19.11 2.99
C LEU A 144 -4.62 19.50 4.43
N GLN A 145 -5.24 18.82 5.41
CA GLN A 145 -4.94 19.01 6.81
C GLN A 145 -3.52 18.51 7.16
N ALA A 146 -3.14 17.30 6.74
CA ALA A 146 -1.79 16.76 6.97
C ALA A 146 -0.68 17.65 6.36
N LEU A 147 -0.87 18.14 5.14
CA LEU A 147 0.07 19.07 4.49
C LEU A 147 0.17 20.40 5.25
N LYS A 148 -0.94 20.89 5.79
CA LYS A 148 -0.96 22.11 6.61
C LYS A 148 -0.23 21.89 7.94
N GLU A 149 -0.40 20.74 8.58
CA GLU A 149 0.29 20.37 9.82
C GLU A 149 1.81 20.18 9.62
N GLU A 150 2.25 19.53 8.53
CA GLU A 150 3.67 19.44 8.18
C GLU A 150 4.31 20.82 7.93
N SER A 151 3.61 21.71 7.22
CA SER A 151 4.08 23.06 6.95
C SER A 151 4.24 23.91 8.23
N GLN A 152 3.41 23.66 9.25
CA GLN A 152 3.50 24.32 10.55
C GLN A 152 4.61 23.73 11.44
N GLY A 153 4.82 22.41 11.37
CA GLY A 153 5.93 21.73 12.06
C GLY A 153 7.31 22.17 11.57
N GLN A 154 7.47 22.39 10.26
CA GLN A 154 8.70 22.94 9.68
C GLN A 154 8.95 24.41 10.09
N LYS A 155 7.90 25.25 10.17
CA LYS A 155 8.02 26.64 10.63
C LYS A 155 8.46 26.74 12.10
N LYS A 156 7.96 25.85 12.97
CA LYS A 156 8.39 25.80 14.39
C LYS A 156 9.85 25.38 14.56
N ARG A 157 10.35 24.42 13.76
CA ARG A 157 11.77 24.01 13.80
C ARG A 157 12.73 25.10 13.34
N LYS A 158 12.31 26.02 12.47
CA LYS A 158 13.15 27.11 11.97
C LYS A 158 13.19 28.35 12.89
N GLN A 159 12.30 28.45 13.87
CA GLN A 159 12.24 29.57 14.83
C GLN A 159 12.94 29.30 16.17
N GLY A 160 13.38 28.07 16.45
CA GLY A 160 14.04 27.70 17.72
C GLY A 160 15.57 27.76 17.73
N GLY A 161 16.21 28.18 16.63
CA GLY A 161 17.67 28.14 16.48
C GLY A 161 18.27 29.53 16.32
N GLY A 162 18.38 30.30 17.40
CA GLY A 162 19.08 31.58 17.36
C GLY A 162 19.36 32.20 18.72
N ARG A 163 20.54 31.93 19.29
CA ARG A 163 21.40 32.94 19.95
C ARG A 163 22.73 32.37 20.44
N GLY A 164 23.82 33.04 20.03
CA GLY A 164 25.20 32.89 20.51
C GLY A 164 26.14 32.48 19.37
N GLY A 165 27.10 33.27 18.86
CA GLY A 165 27.68 34.53 19.32
C GLY A 165 29.19 34.50 19.13
N SER A 166 29.68 35.06 18.00
CA SER A 166 30.98 35.74 17.81
C SER A 166 32.32 34.98 17.73
N LYS A 167 33.01 35.28 16.60
CA LYS A 167 34.41 35.77 16.46
C LYS A 167 35.61 34.83 16.24
N GLY A 168 36.34 35.15 15.16
CA GLY A 168 37.78 34.94 14.95
C GLY A 168 38.08 33.98 13.80
N GLY A 169 38.87 34.28 12.77
CA GLY A 169 39.75 35.38 12.45
C GLY A 169 40.43 35.06 11.10
N LYS A 170 40.87 36.11 10.41
CA LYS A 170 41.41 36.16 9.04
C LYS A 170 42.70 35.32 8.86
N HIS A 171 42.96 34.86 7.63
CA HIS A 171 44.19 35.22 6.91
C HIS A 171 44.03 35.01 5.40
N ALA A 172 44.73 35.86 4.63
CA ALA A 172 44.58 36.11 3.21
C ALA A 172 45.93 35.99 2.49
N ARG A 173 45.88 35.87 1.15
CA ARG A 173 46.96 36.11 0.14
C ARG A 173 48.08 35.06 0.10
N SER A 174 48.75 34.73 -1.02
CA SER A 174 48.67 35.11 -2.44
C SER A 174 49.69 34.27 -3.25
N THR A 175 49.42 34.09 -4.56
CA THR A 175 50.36 34.15 -5.71
C THR A 175 51.59 33.21 -5.85
N GLY A 176 51.71 32.65 -7.08
CA GLY A 176 52.94 32.22 -7.75
C GLY A 176 53.13 30.70 -7.76
N GLY A 177 53.18 29.94 -8.85
CA GLY A 177 53.45 30.23 -10.26
C GLY A 177 54.82 29.68 -10.65
N PHE A 178 54.92 28.46 -11.18
CA PHE A 178 55.76 28.12 -12.35
C PHE A 178 55.54 26.68 -12.82
N ARG A 179 55.70 26.51 -14.14
CA ARG A 179 55.54 25.30 -14.95
C ARG A 179 56.78 24.39 -14.86
N GLU A 180 56.62 23.09 -15.10
CA GLU A 180 57.24 22.39 -16.24
C GLU A 180 56.66 20.98 -16.44
N ALA A 181 56.60 20.56 -17.70
CA ALA A 181 56.00 19.33 -18.22
C ALA A 181 57.11 18.32 -18.63
N PRO A 182 56.90 17.40 -19.59
CA PRO A 182 56.18 16.12 -19.53
C PRO A 182 57.12 14.93 -19.88
N LYS A 183 56.60 13.69 -19.93
CA LYS A 183 56.98 12.71 -20.99
C LYS A 183 55.99 11.55 -21.12
N LYS A 184 55.76 11.18 -22.37
CA LYS A 184 54.89 10.13 -22.90
C LYS A 184 55.52 8.73 -22.78
N SER A 185 54.69 7.72 -22.54
CA SER A 185 54.51 6.53 -23.41
C SER A 185 53.17 5.91 -23.09
#